data_AF-A0A953RPN8-F1
#
_entry.id   AF-A0A953RPN8-F1
#
_cell.length_a   1.000
_cell.length_b   1.000
_cell.length_c   1.000
_cell.angle_alpha   90.00
_cell.angle_beta   90.00
_cell.angle_gamma   90.00
#
_symmetry.space_group_name_H-M   'P 1'
#
loop_
_entity.id
_entity.type
_entity.pdbx_description
1 polymer ?
#
loop_
_entity_poly.entity_id
_entity_poly.type
_entity_poly.pdbx_seq_one_letter_code
_entity_poly.pdbx_strand_id
1 'polypeptide(L)'
;MKPYFVAAILFLVLGPASRATTIHVPQDQPTIQAGIDAANNGDTVLVAPGTYYEQINFNGKNILVKSQNGYKVTVIMGAFEYQGTEDW
;
A
#
# COMPACT_ATOMS: atom_id res chain seq x y z
N MET A 1 13.69 12.77 -59.57
CA MET A 1 14.09 12.64 -58.16
C MET A 1 13.15 13.49 -57.32
N LYS A 2 12.36 12.90 -56.41
CA LYS A 2 11.43 13.63 -55.52
C LYS A 2 11.96 13.50 -54.08
N PRO A 3 12.31 14.59 -53.37
CA PRO A 3 12.94 14.49 -52.07
C PRO A 3 11.87 14.20 -51.02
N TYR A 4 11.96 13.04 -50.40
CA TYR A 4 11.23 12.75 -49.18
C TYR A 4 11.81 13.65 -48.08
N PHE A 5 11.13 14.77 -47.82
CA PHE A 5 11.19 15.46 -46.54
C PHE A 5 10.63 14.52 -45.47
N VAL A 6 11.43 13.57 -44.99
CA VAL A 6 11.06 12.73 -43.86
C VAL A 6 11.52 13.43 -42.60
N ALA A 7 10.69 14.36 -42.11
CA ALA A 7 10.77 14.80 -40.73
C ALA A 7 10.20 13.69 -39.85
N ALA A 8 11.06 12.78 -39.39
CA ALA A 8 10.69 11.83 -38.35
C ALA A 8 10.56 12.60 -37.02
N ILE A 9 9.35 13.05 -36.70
CA ILE A 9 9.04 13.60 -35.38
C ILE A 9 8.92 12.41 -34.42
N LEU A 10 9.97 12.18 -33.64
CA LEU A 10 9.97 11.25 -32.51
C LEU A 10 9.13 11.87 -31.39
N PHE A 11 7.85 11.51 -31.29
CA PHE A 11 7.02 11.84 -30.12
C PHE A 11 7.45 10.96 -28.94
N LEU A 12 8.34 11.48 -28.11
CA LEU A 12 8.64 10.89 -26.81
C LEU A 12 7.43 11.09 -25.89
N VAL A 13 6.61 10.06 -25.72
CA VAL A 13 5.57 10.04 -24.68
C VAL A 13 6.28 9.84 -23.34
N LEU A 14 6.58 10.94 -22.64
CA LEU A 14 6.88 10.85 -21.21
C LEU A 14 5.59 10.46 -20.49
N GLY A 15 5.43 9.16 -20.21
CA GLY A 15 4.40 8.70 -19.28
C GLY A 15 4.61 9.32 -17.89
N PRO A 16 3.55 9.52 -17.09
CA PRO A 16 3.72 10.03 -15.74
C PRO A 16 4.62 9.08 -14.95
N ALA A 17 5.73 9.62 -14.42
CA ALA A 17 6.52 8.88 -13.46
C ALA A 17 5.64 8.67 -12.22
N SER A 18 5.25 7.41 -11.94
CA SER A 18 4.55 7.07 -10.71
C SER A 18 5.47 7.36 -9.53
N ARG A 19 5.16 8.40 -8.77
CA ARG A 19 5.88 8.73 -7.55
C ARG A 19 5.25 7.94 -6.42
N ALA A 20 6.08 7.26 -5.64
CA ALA A 20 5.65 6.59 -4.42
C ALA A 20 4.88 7.57 -3.52
N THR A 21 3.65 7.23 -3.17
CA THR A 21 2.82 8.01 -2.24
C THR A 21 2.89 7.43 -0.83
N THR A 22 2.53 8.25 0.16
CA THR A 22 2.36 7.82 1.55
C THR A 22 0.88 7.90 1.93
N ILE A 23 0.32 6.78 2.36
CA ILE A 23 -1.06 6.64 2.82
C ILE A 23 -1.04 6.52 4.33
N HIS A 24 -1.68 7.44 5.05
CA HIS A 24 -1.71 7.46 6.50
C HIS A 24 -2.90 6.66 7.02
N VAL A 25 -2.65 5.73 7.93
CA VAL A 25 -3.70 4.99 8.63
C VAL A 25 -3.72 5.46 10.09
N PRO A 26 -4.85 5.95 10.62
CA PRO A 26 -6.21 5.89 10.06
C PRO A 26 -6.68 7.10 9.25
N GLN A 27 -5.86 8.14 9.07
CA GLN A 27 -6.30 9.45 8.54
C GLN A 27 -6.84 9.39 7.10
N ASP A 28 -6.11 8.72 6.20
CA ASP A 28 -6.44 8.62 4.78
C ASP A 28 -7.26 7.34 4.48
N GLN A 29 -7.00 6.27 5.24
CA GLN A 29 -7.73 5.01 5.17
C GLN A 29 -7.99 4.48 6.59
N PRO A 30 -9.20 4.00 6.91
CA PRO A 30 -9.59 3.69 8.29
C PRO A 30 -8.89 2.47 8.89
N THR A 31 -8.36 1.57 8.05
CA THR A 31 -7.72 0.31 8.46
C THR A 31 -6.41 0.08 7.69
N ILE A 32 -5.55 -0.79 8.21
CA ILE A 32 -4.29 -1.13 7.54
C ILE A 32 -4.57 -1.83 6.21
N GLN A 33 -5.54 -2.76 6.19
CA GLN A 33 -5.91 -3.46 4.95
C GLN A 33 -6.46 -2.49 3.89
N ALA A 34 -7.30 -1.52 4.26
CA ALA A 34 -7.78 -0.50 3.33
C ALA A 34 -6.62 0.36 2.77
N GLY A 35 -5.61 0.65 3.60
CA GLY A 35 -4.37 1.30 3.16
C GLY A 35 -3.62 0.49 2.10
N ILE A 36 -3.49 -0.82 2.29
CA ILE A 36 -2.85 -1.74 1.34
C ILE A 36 -3.65 -1.86 0.04
N ASP A 37 -4.97 -1.95 0.15
CA ASP A 37 -5.86 -2.07 -1.01
C ASP A 37 -5.78 -0.82 -1.89
N ALA A 38 -5.69 0.37 -1.28
CA ALA A 38 -5.51 1.66 -1.97
C ALA A 38 -4.08 1.88 -2.54
N ALA A 39 -3.06 1.24 -1.97
CA ALA A 39 -1.66 1.43 -2.38
C ALA A 39 -1.35 0.83 -3.77
N ASN A 40 -0.48 1.50 -4.53
CA ASN A 40 0.20 0.96 -5.70
C ASN A 40 1.61 0.51 -5.35
N ASN A 41 2.24 -0.28 -6.23
CA ASN A 41 3.64 -0.69 -6.05
C ASN A 41 4.55 0.53 -5.85
N GLY A 42 5.41 0.47 -4.83
CA GLY A 42 6.31 1.54 -4.41
C GLY A 42 5.74 2.44 -3.30
N ASP A 43 4.44 2.39 -3.02
CA ASP A 43 3.83 3.22 -1.99
C ASP A 43 4.19 2.79 -0.57
N THR A 44 3.97 3.70 0.37
CA THR A 44 4.11 3.46 1.81
C THR A 44 2.77 3.60 2.52
N VAL A 45 2.36 2.59 3.27
CA VAL A 45 1.28 2.67 4.25
C VAL A 45 1.91 3.01 5.61
N LEU A 46 1.70 4.24 6.08
CA LEU A 46 2.24 4.75 7.34
C LEU A 46 1.18 4.64 8.45
N VAL A 47 1.43 3.79 9.44
CA VAL A 47 0.45 3.42 10.47
C VAL A 47 0.73 4.16 11.77
N ALA A 48 -0.25 4.91 12.26
CA ALA A 48 -0.17 5.61 13.53
C ALA A 48 -0.11 4.65 14.74
N PRO A 49 0.21 5.14 15.95
CA PRO A 49 0.08 4.36 17.18
C PRO A 49 -1.35 3.83 17.39
N GLY A 50 -1.47 2.56 17.79
CA GLY A 50 -2.75 1.89 18.02
C GLY A 50 -2.66 0.37 18.00
N THR A 51 -3.76 -0.28 18.40
CA THR A 51 -3.97 -1.73 18.24
C THR A 51 -4.98 -1.95 17.12
N TYR A 52 -4.55 -2.66 16.08
CA TYR A 52 -5.35 -2.94 14.88
C TYR A 52 -5.71 -4.42 14.87
N TYR A 53 -7.02 -4.73 14.98
CA TYR A 53 -7.54 -6.09 14.98
C TYR A 53 -7.85 -6.53 13.55
N GLU A 54 -6.83 -6.94 12.81
CA GLU A 54 -6.91 -7.18 11.37
C GLU A 54 -6.11 -8.43 10.95
N GLN A 55 -6.54 -9.05 9.86
CA GLN A 55 -5.72 -10.01 9.10
C GLN A 55 -5.19 -9.30 7.85
N ILE A 56 -3.86 -9.29 7.70
CA ILE A 56 -3.21 -8.49 6.67
C ILE A 56 -2.82 -9.35 5.46
N ASN A 57 -3.19 -8.89 4.27
CA ASN A 57 -2.76 -9.45 3.00
C ASN A 57 -2.23 -8.34 2.08
N PHE A 58 -0.97 -8.47 1.66
CA PHE A 58 -0.31 -7.52 0.76
C PHE A 58 -0.78 -7.62 -0.71
N ASN A 59 -1.58 -8.62 -1.06
CA ASN A 59 -2.14 -8.84 -2.40
C ASN A 59 -1.06 -8.90 -3.49
N GLY A 60 0.14 -9.38 -3.15
CA GLY A 60 1.29 -9.45 -4.05
C GLY A 60 1.91 -8.10 -4.41
N LYS A 61 1.52 -7.01 -3.76
CA LYS A 61 2.05 -5.67 -4.02
C LYS A 61 3.43 -5.47 -3.36
N ASN A 62 4.33 -4.81 -4.08
CA ASN A 62 5.62 -4.39 -3.56
C ASN A 62 5.47 -3.00 -2.89
N ILE A 63 5.01 -2.98 -1.64
CA ILE A 63 4.76 -1.78 -0.85
C ILE A 63 5.47 -1.84 0.49
N LEU A 64 5.67 -0.68 1.11
CA LEU A 64 6.16 -0.59 2.48
C LEU A 64 4.99 -0.38 3.45
N VAL A 65 4.82 -1.23 4.44
CA VAL A 65 3.95 -0.95 5.59
C VAL A 65 4.84 -0.64 6.78
N LYS A 66 4.69 0.54 7.38
CA LYS A 66 5.61 1.04 8.41
C LYS A 66 4.85 1.70 9.55
N SER A 67 5.25 1.43 10.79
CA SER A 67 4.78 2.18 11.96
C SER A 67 5.39 3.58 12.00
N GLN A 68 4.57 4.58 12.30
CA GLN A 68 5.00 5.96 12.42
C GLN A 68 5.98 6.16 13.59
N ASN A 69 5.73 5.51 14.72
CA ASN A 69 6.48 5.70 15.98
C ASN A 69 7.10 4.39 16.52
N GLY A 70 7.18 3.35 15.70
CA GLY A 70 7.74 2.05 16.08
C GLY A 70 6.72 1.07 16.68
N TYR A 71 7.11 -0.22 16.70
CA TYR A 71 6.22 -1.33 17.06
C TYR A 71 5.78 -1.32 18.53
N LYS A 72 6.49 -0.65 19.44
CA LYS A 72 6.13 -0.59 20.87
C LYS A 72 4.76 0.06 21.10
N VAL A 73 4.30 0.87 20.15
CA VAL A 73 3.03 1.61 20.23
C VAL A 73 2.09 1.30 19.06
N THR A 74 2.48 0.39 18.15
CA THR A 74 1.66 -0.03 17.01
C THR A 74 1.66 -1.55 16.97
N VAL A 75 0.52 -2.16 17.25
CA VAL A 75 0.35 -3.61 17.31
C VAL A 75 -0.73 -4.03 16.33
N ILE A 76 -0.44 -5.06 15.53
CA ILE A 76 -1.44 -5.77 14.75
C ILE A 76 -1.79 -7.03 15.52
N MET A 77 -3.06 -7.19 15.86
CA MET A 77 -3.56 -8.34 16.58
C MET A 77 -4.46 -9.14 15.66
N GLY A 78 -4.14 -10.42 15.46
CA GLY A 78 -5.00 -11.31 14.69
C GLY A 78 -6.37 -11.43 15.36
N ALA A 79 -7.43 -11.51 14.55
CA ALA A 79 -8.75 -11.87 15.05
C ALA A 79 -8.73 -13.35 15.44
N PHE A 80 -8.75 -13.64 16.75
CA PHE A 80 -8.88 -15.01 17.26
C PHE A 80 -10.36 -15.28 17.53
N GLU A 81 -10.94 -16.21 16.79
CA GLU A 81 -12.18 -16.86 17.19
C GLU A 81 -11.79 -18.06 18.08
N TYR A 82 -12.04 -17.95 19.38
CA TYR A 82 -11.85 -19.08 20.29
C TYR A 82 -12.93 -20.13 20.02
N GLN A 83 -12.60 -21.18 19.26
CA GLN A 83 -13.45 -22.36 19.06
C GLN A 83 -13.26 -23.40 20.17
N GLY A 84 -13.20 -22.96 21.43
CA GLY A 84 -13.20 -23.89 22.55
C GLY A 84 -14.61 -24.35 22.83
N THR A 85 -15.03 -25.52 22.33
CA THR A 85 -16.06 -26.29 23.02
C THR A 85 -15.39 -26.86 24.26
N GLU A 86 -15.64 -26.26 25.42
CA GLU A 86 -15.18 -26.83 26.69
C GLU A 86 -15.92 -28.15 26.91
N ASP A 87 -15.33 -29.26 26.46
CA ASP A 87 -15.62 -30.60 26.98
C ASP A 87 -14.70 -30.82 28.18
N TRP A 88 -15.20 -30.53 29.37
CA TRP A 88 -14.67 -31.04 30.64
C TRP A 88 -15.47 -32.25 31.10
#